data_AF-A0A4R2NH49-F1
#
_entry.id   AF-A0A4R2NH49-F1
#
_cell.length_a   1.000
_cell.length_b   1.000
_cell.length_c   1.000
_cell.angle_alpha   90.00
_cell.angle_beta   90.00
_cell.angle_gamma   90.00
#
_symmetry.space_group_name_H-M   'P 1'
#
loop_
_entity.id
_entity.type
_entity.pdbx_description
1 polymer ?
#
loop_
_entity_poly.entity_id
_entity_poly.type
_entity_poly.pdbx_seq_one_letter_code
_entity_poly.pdbx_strand_id
1 'polypeptide(L)'
;MAGAHKLLPLPSVQIPRLPDVSWADVPDTIREPLDTYLARAISVRAQADWGDLVPDDEIDEYAEFGLENEKVTAGDVDKGAPILEPGTQENWRDAVKRAWHAASNDPRITRIPGTLQDLLDVDVARALVLAVRKARRDRAESKGETFNPKEKGRYEHGLVETLHTIARHFELAPGRLEALSEFKVSIDPMVIAVKLGADGQKKRIYAPRRIGKRHAKKLAAFADETRLRRYFESPGGFWDKACRGIESGRRPNQKHIAFARNALLLRIAQFVGPLRRMGMVGLRYTGDDPHLILPIGEGPGILHIPAIETKALVEIRVEIDPETVRMLKLYIEKFLPEARRLAKARPENPHLFPGFPVKDDKENRFPPGLGHISKGKANNTFRQQLWREYRLDLNLHVLRHLAGKIILDQDPSAMELVRILLGHEKIETTQSYYAEVNAIIAQRRYLHLLQKSQRQVLAKINFKKLEPKNG
;
A
#
# COMPACT_ATOMS: atom_id res chain seq x y z
N MET A 1 13.90 42.22 5.54
CA MET A 1 13.97 41.64 6.90
C MET A 1 13.61 40.16 6.81
N ALA A 2 14.61 39.29 6.98
CA ALA A 2 14.47 37.84 6.89
C ALA A 2 13.98 37.27 8.22
N GLY A 3 12.69 36.93 8.31
CA GLY A 3 12.14 36.22 9.46
C GLY A 3 12.62 34.77 9.45
N ALA A 4 13.42 34.40 10.46
CA ALA A 4 13.80 33.02 10.73
C ALA A 4 12.55 32.18 11.02
N HIS A 5 12.01 31.52 10.00
CA HIS A 5 10.94 30.55 10.16
C HIS A 5 11.46 29.38 11.00
N LYS A 6 11.07 29.33 12.28
CA LYS A 6 11.20 28.14 13.13
C LYS A 6 10.64 26.94 12.36
N LEU A 7 11.53 26.04 11.95
CA LEU A 7 11.18 24.75 11.37
C LEU A 7 10.35 24.01 12.42
N LEU A 8 9.03 23.91 12.19
CA LEU A 8 8.20 22.99 12.97
C LEU A 8 8.79 21.58 12.82
N PRO A 9 9.03 20.86 13.93
CA PRO A 9 9.66 19.55 13.87
C PRO A 9 8.84 18.58 13.03
N LEU A 10 9.52 17.76 12.23
CA LEU A 10 8.89 16.62 11.57
C LEU A 10 8.29 15.69 12.64
N PRO A 11 7.19 14.97 12.35
CA PRO A 11 6.72 13.91 13.24
C PRO A 11 7.86 12.92 13.50
N SER A 12 8.08 12.66 14.78
CA SER A 12 9.24 12.06 15.43
C SER A 12 9.79 10.76 14.81
N VAL A 13 11.06 10.50 15.16
CA VAL A 13 11.81 9.24 15.02
C VAL A 13 10.87 8.04 15.12
N GLN A 14 10.96 7.10 14.18
CA GLN A 14 10.16 5.88 14.22
C GLN A 14 10.52 5.07 15.47
N ILE A 15 9.76 5.23 16.54
CA ILE A 15 9.85 4.32 17.68
C ILE A 15 9.31 2.96 17.20
N PRO A 16 10.16 1.91 17.19
CA PRO A 16 9.79 0.61 16.65
C PRO A 16 8.59 0.04 17.40
N ARG A 17 7.81 -0.82 16.73
CA ARG A 17 6.55 -1.37 17.29
C ARG A 17 6.81 -2.37 18.41
N LEU A 18 7.99 -2.98 18.40
CA LEU A 18 8.60 -3.90 19.36
C LEU A 18 10.11 -3.88 19.07
N PRO A 19 10.98 -4.38 19.96
CA PRO A 19 12.38 -4.63 19.66
C PRO A 19 12.52 -5.42 18.34
N ASP A 20 13.55 -5.11 17.56
CA ASP A 20 13.87 -5.93 16.40
C ASP A 20 14.70 -7.12 16.87
N VAL A 21 14.17 -8.31 16.60
CA VAL A 21 14.74 -9.59 17.03
C VAL A 21 15.21 -10.29 15.77
N SER A 22 16.43 -10.85 15.79
CA SER A 22 16.93 -11.59 14.63
C SER A 22 16.12 -12.87 14.45
N TRP A 23 15.93 -13.30 13.20
CA TRP A 23 15.37 -14.64 12.97
C TRP A 23 16.28 -15.70 13.56
N ALA A 24 17.61 -15.51 13.49
CA ALA A 24 18.60 -16.44 14.02
C ALA A 24 18.49 -16.66 15.54
N ASP A 25 17.92 -15.69 16.29
CA ASP A 25 17.75 -15.80 17.74
C ASP A 25 16.63 -16.77 18.13
N VAL A 26 15.73 -17.10 17.20
CA VAL A 26 14.63 -18.05 17.43
C VAL A 26 15.20 -19.49 17.40
N PRO A 27 14.83 -20.38 18.33
CA PRO A 27 15.28 -21.78 18.35
C PRO A 27 15.02 -22.53 17.03
N ASP A 28 15.95 -23.39 16.62
CA ASP A 28 15.83 -24.20 15.39
C ASP A 28 14.57 -25.07 15.39
N THR A 29 14.21 -25.62 16.55
CA THR A 29 12.97 -26.39 16.78
C THR A 29 11.67 -25.62 16.51
N ILE A 30 11.74 -24.29 16.41
CA ILE A 30 10.64 -23.41 15.96
C ILE A 30 10.84 -22.98 14.51
N ARG A 31 12.08 -22.64 14.13
CA ARG A 31 12.40 -22.12 12.80
C ARG A 31 12.29 -23.17 11.70
N GLU A 32 12.93 -24.32 11.87
CA GLU A 32 13.06 -25.34 10.83
C GLU A 32 11.72 -25.87 10.34
N PRO A 33 10.71 -26.17 11.19
CA PRO A 33 9.40 -26.59 10.71
C PRO A 33 8.72 -25.52 9.85
N LEU A 34 8.83 -24.25 10.27
CA LEU A 34 8.26 -23.12 9.54
C LEU A 34 8.99 -22.88 8.22
N ASP A 35 10.32 -22.85 8.22
CA ASP A 35 11.12 -22.61 7.02
C ASP A 35 10.97 -23.75 6.01
N THR A 36 10.85 -25.00 6.47
CA THR A 36 10.55 -26.17 5.62
C THR A 36 9.18 -26.04 4.96
N TYR A 37 8.16 -25.64 5.72
CA TYR A 37 6.82 -25.39 5.18
C TYR A 37 6.80 -24.23 4.18
N LEU A 38 7.50 -23.14 4.49
CA LEU A 38 7.58 -21.96 3.61
C LEU A 38 8.43 -22.23 2.35
N ALA A 39 9.43 -23.12 2.41
CA ALA A 39 10.23 -23.51 1.26
C ALA A 39 9.42 -24.28 0.20
N ARG A 40 8.38 -25.00 0.64
CA ARG A 40 7.41 -25.67 -0.24
C ARG A 40 6.36 -24.72 -0.82
N ALA A 41 6.30 -23.46 -0.36
CA ALA A 41 5.23 -22.57 -0.76
C ALA A 41 5.41 -22.06 -2.19
N ILE A 42 4.38 -22.24 -3.01
CA ILE A 42 4.34 -21.71 -4.37
C ILE A 42 3.71 -20.32 -4.38
N SER A 43 4.18 -19.47 -5.28
CA SER A 43 3.59 -18.16 -5.54
C SER A 43 2.75 -18.25 -6.81
N VAL A 44 1.54 -17.69 -6.82
CA VAL A 44 0.76 -17.54 -8.08
C VAL A 44 1.52 -16.69 -9.11
N ARG A 45 2.51 -15.92 -8.65
CA ARG A 45 3.39 -15.11 -9.50
C ARG A 45 4.71 -15.79 -9.87
N ALA A 46 4.95 -17.03 -9.43
CA ALA A 46 6.08 -17.79 -9.95
C ALA A 46 5.73 -18.14 -11.40
N GLN A 47 6.57 -17.72 -12.35
CA GLN A 47 6.50 -18.25 -13.70
C GLN A 47 6.86 -19.74 -13.61
N ALA A 48 6.15 -20.60 -14.35
CA ALA A 48 6.74 -21.89 -14.70
C ALA A 48 8.04 -21.58 -15.44
N ASP A 49 9.15 -22.22 -15.07
CA ASP A 49 10.37 -22.04 -15.81
C ASP A 49 10.11 -22.52 -17.24
N TRP A 50 10.52 -21.75 -18.24
CA TRP A 50 10.32 -22.15 -19.63
C TRP A 50 11.06 -23.46 -19.92
N GLY A 51 12.22 -23.67 -19.29
CA GLY A 51 13.00 -24.91 -19.37
C GLY A 51 12.32 -26.14 -18.77
N ASP A 52 11.35 -25.96 -17.85
CA ASP A 52 10.55 -27.06 -17.29
C ASP A 52 9.43 -27.49 -18.25
N LEU A 53 9.06 -26.64 -19.21
CA LEU A 53 7.97 -26.87 -20.17
C LEU A 53 8.50 -27.20 -21.57
N VAL A 54 9.71 -26.75 -21.88
CA VAL A 54 10.44 -26.99 -23.12
C VAL A 54 11.87 -27.32 -22.70
N PRO A 55 12.23 -28.62 -22.58
CA PRO A 55 13.59 -29.02 -22.25
C PRO A 55 14.58 -28.40 -23.25
N ASP A 56 15.63 -27.75 -22.74
CA ASP A 56 16.67 -27.07 -23.57
C ASP A 56 17.41 -28.04 -24.52
N ASP A 57 17.24 -29.34 -24.30
CA ASP A 57 17.81 -30.46 -25.04
C ASP A 57 17.05 -30.84 -26.33
N GLU A 58 15.91 -30.21 -26.64
CA GLU A 58 15.12 -30.47 -27.86
C GLU A 58 14.97 -29.25 -28.79
N ILE A 59 16.00 -28.40 -28.90
CA ILE A 59 16.06 -27.39 -29.95
C ILE A 59 16.81 -27.97 -31.16
N ASP A 60 16.20 -28.96 -31.81
CA ASP A 60 16.47 -29.24 -33.22
C ASP A 60 15.51 -28.37 -34.05
N GLU A 61 16.07 -27.58 -34.96
CA GLU A 61 15.35 -26.54 -35.69
C GLU A 61 14.14 -27.12 -36.44
N TYR A 62 12.93 -26.72 -36.02
CA TYR A 62 11.66 -26.96 -36.74
C TYR A 62 11.34 -28.43 -37.05
N ALA A 63 11.04 -29.24 -36.03
CA ALA A 63 10.19 -30.42 -36.23
C ALA A 63 8.76 -29.96 -36.57
N GLU A 64 8.48 -29.81 -37.86
CA GLU A 64 7.19 -29.50 -38.46
C GLU A 64 5.99 -30.17 -37.74
N PHE A 65 5.13 -29.33 -37.15
CA PHE A 65 3.67 -29.54 -37.05
C PHE A 65 3.13 -30.93 -36.60
N GLY A 66 3.82 -31.63 -35.69
CA GLY A 66 3.36 -32.90 -35.12
C GLY A 66 3.03 -32.80 -33.64
N LEU A 67 1.84 -32.31 -33.29
CA LEU A 67 1.32 -32.32 -31.91
C LEU A 67 1.04 -33.76 -31.44
N GLU A 68 2.08 -34.48 -31.00
CA GLU A 68 1.90 -35.66 -30.18
C GLU A 68 1.83 -35.24 -28.70
N ASN A 69 0.60 -35.13 -28.19
CA ASN A 69 0.36 -35.01 -26.76
C ASN A 69 0.72 -36.33 -26.07
N GLU A 70 1.91 -36.42 -25.49
CA GLU A 70 2.13 -37.41 -24.44
C GLU A 70 1.27 -37.06 -23.23
N LYS A 71 0.42 -38.02 -22.87
CA LYS A 71 -0.41 -37.97 -21.67
C LYS A 71 0.51 -37.91 -20.46
N VAL A 72 0.57 -36.75 -19.81
CA VAL A 72 1.02 -36.66 -18.42
C VAL A 72 0.06 -37.51 -17.59
N THR A 73 0.51 -38.71 -17.26
CA THR A 73 -0.12 -39.56 -16.24
C THR A 73 -0.04 -38.82 -14.92
N ALA A 74 -1.22 -38.55 -14.35
CA ALA A 74 -1.38 -38.01 -13.01
C ALA A 74 -0.78 -38.97 -11.97
N GLY A 75 0.51 -38.81 -11.70
CA GLY A 75 1.21 -39.42 -10.58
C GLY A 75 1.25 -38.42 -9.43
N ASP A 76 0.65 -38.83 -8.31
CA ASP A 76 0.77 -38.24 -6.96
C ASP A 76 0.69 -36.71 -6.86
N VAL A 77 -0.56 -36.22 -6.73
CA VAL A 77 -0.83 -34.92 -6.12
C VAL A 77 -0.44 -35.00 -4.64
N ASP A 78 0.83 -34.75 -4.34
CA ASP A 78 1.29 -34.39 -3.00
C ASP A 78 0.35 -33.27 -2.50
N LYS A 79 -0.09 -33.33 -1.23
CA LYS A 79 -1.06 -32.37 -0.67
C LYS A 79 -0.60 -30.96 -1.03
N GLY A 80 -1.29 -30.34 -1.99
CA GLY A 80 -0.73 -29.29 -2.85
C GLY A 80 0.04 -28.22 -2.10
N ALA A 81 1.25 -27.90 -2.60
CA ALA A 81 2.10 -26.83 -2.10
C ALA A 81 1.29 -25.57 -1.69
N PRO A 82 1.53 -25.00 -0.50
CA PRO A 82 0.73 -23.89 -0.03
C PRO A 82 0.97 -22.65 -0.89
N ILE A 83 -0.11 -22.04 -1.39
CA ILE A 83 -0.04 -20.82 -2.19
C ILE A 83 0.21 -19.63 -1.25
N LEU A 84 1.46 -19.17 -1.14
CA LEU A 84 1.85 -18.04 -0.29
C LEU A 84 2.75 -17.05 -1.02
N GLU A 85 2.27 -15.81 -1.12
CA GLU A 85 3.06 -14.68 -1.61
C GLU A 85 4.30 -14.43 -0.71
N PRO A 86 5.47 -14.05 -1.26
CA PRO A 86 6.70 -13.83 -0.49
C PRO A 86 6.53 -12.90 0.72
N GLY A 87 5.77 -11.80 0.56
CA GLY A 87 5.48 -10.89 1.66
C GLY A 87 4.64 -11.51 2.78
N THR A 88 3.83 -12.53 2.48
CA THR A 88 3.11 -13.32 3.49
C THR A 88 4.07 -14.20 4.28
N GLN A 89 5.06 -14.81 3.61
CA GLN A 89 6.10 -15.61 4.25
C GLN A 89 6.92 -14.77 5.25
N GLU A 90 7.28 -13.54 4.87
CA GLU A 90 7.98 -12.60 5.77
C GLU A 90 7.11 -12.21 6.98
N ASN A 91 5.82 -11.93 6.76
CA ASN A 91 4.89 -11.64 7.85
C ASN A 91 4.76 -12.81 8.83
N TRP A 92 4.84 -14.06 8.35
CA TRP A 92 4.82 -15.25 9.20
C TRP A 92 6.08 -15.32 10.07
N ARG A 93 7.27 -15.17 9.48
CA ARG A 93 8.53 -15.11 10.24
C ARG A 93 8.54 -13.98 11.25
N ASP A 94 8.05 -12.79 10.87
CA ASP A 94 7.95 -11.63 11.77
C ASP A 94 6.97 -11.87 12.93
N ALA A 95 5.84 -12.53 12.69
CA ALA A 95 4.91 -12.89 13.76
C ALA A 95 5.52 -13.91 14.72
N VAL A 96 6.17 -14.96 14.20
CA VAL A 96 6.80 -16.02 15.00
C VAL A 96 7.95 -15.47 15.85
N LYS A 97 8.87 -14.69 15.28
CA LYS A 97 9.99 -14.13 16.05
C LYS A 97 9.52 -13.20 17.17
N ARG A 98 8.47 -12.42 16.91
CA ARG A 98 7.87 -11.51 17.92
C ARG A 98 7.13 -12.28 19.00
N ALA A 99 6.40 -13.33 18.64
CA ALA A 99 5.72 -14.20 19.59
C ALA A 99 6.72 -14.86 20.53
N TRP A 100 7.81 -15.39 19.96
CA TRP A 100 8.87 -16.05 20.73
C TRP A 100 9.53 -15.06 21.69
N HIS A 101 9.97 -13.91 21.18
CA HIS A 101 10.57 -12.88 22.03
C HIS A 101 9.61 -12.39 23.13
N ALA A 102 8.32 -12.22 22.82
CA ALA A 102 7.34 -11.83 23.82
C ALA A 102 7.19 -12.90 24.91
N ALA A 103 7.13 -14.18 24.54
CA ALA A 103 7.06 -15.28 25.48
C ALA A 103 8.30 -15.38 26.37
N SER A 104 9.50 -15.24 25.79
CA SER A 104 10.78 -15.31 26.52
C SER A 104 10.98 -14.19 27.54
N ASN A 105 10.24 -13.08 27.42
CA ASN A 105 10.36 -11.92 28.30
C ASN A 105 9.13 -11.71 29.20
N ASP A 106 8.10 -12.57 29.10
CA ASP A 106 6.88 -12.42 29.89
C ASP A 106 6.93 -13.30 31.14
N PRO A 107 6.94 -12.73 32.36
CA PRO A 107 7.08 -13.50 33.60
C PRO A 107 5.91 -14.44 33.89
N ARG A 108 4.79 -14.31 33.15
CA ARG A 108 3.64 -15.21 33.27
C ARG A 108 3.81 -16.51 32.49
N ILE A 109 4.76 -16.54 31.56
CA ILE A 109 5.09 -17.74 30.80
C ILE A 109 6.11 -18.53 31.62
N THR A 110 5.65 -19.61 32.27
CA THR A 110 6.47 -20.44 33.15
C THR A 110 7.46 -21.33 32.40
N ARG A 111 7.14 -21.66 31.13
CA ARG A 111 7.99 -22.43 30.23
C ARG A 111 8.09 -21.72 28.89
N ILE A 112 9.30 -21.30 28.54
CA ILE A 112 9.58 -20.70 27.23
C ILE A 112 9.22 -21.73 26.14
N PRO A 113 8.47 -21.34 25.09
CA PRO A 113 8.12 -22.23 23.99
C PRO A 113 9.35 -22.88 23.37
N GLY A 114 9.39 -24.21 23.36
CA GLY A 114 10.50 -24.99 22.81
C GLY A 114 10.23 -25.51 21.40
N THR A 115 8.97 -25.55 20.97
CA THR A 115 8.55 -26.02 19.63
C THR A 115 7.62 -25.01 18.97
N LEU A 116 7.45 -25.11 17.65
CA LEU A 116 6.49 -24.27 16.92
C LEU A 116 5.07 -24.42 17.47
N GLN A 117 4.66 -25.64 17.84
CA GLN A 117 3.35 -25.90 18.42
C GLN A 117 3.19 -25.28 19.81
N ASP A 118 4.23 -25.24 20.64
CA ASP A 118 4.19 -24.53 21.93
C ASP A 118 4.01 -23.03 21.73
N LEU A 119 4.65 -22.48 20.69
CA LEU A 119 4.60 -21.06 20.39
C LEU A 119 3.20 -20.59 19.94
N LEU A 120 2.43 -21.48 19.34
CA LEU A 120 1.07 -21.21 18.83
C LEU A 120 -0.01 -21.30 19.91
N ASP A 121 0.39 -21.26 21.18
CA ASP A 121 -0.52 -21.25 22.31
C ASP A 121 -1.21 -19.89 22.53
N VAL A 122 -2.41 -19.92 23.12
CA VAL A 122 -3.17 -18.71 23.44
C VAL A 122 -2.45 -17.85 24.49
N ASP A 123 -1.71 -18.45 25.41
CA ASP A 123 -0.98 -17.70 26.43
C ASP A 123 0.22 -16.95 25.84
N VAL A 124 0.91 -17.55 24.86
CA VAL A 124 1.94 -16.87 24.06
C VAL A 124 1.34 -15.72 23.26
N ALA A 125 0.16 -15.93 22.64
CA ALA A 125 -0.54 -14.87 21.93
C ALA A 125 -0.94 -13.72 22.87
N ARG A 126 -1.33 -14.00 24.12
CA ARG A 126 -1.61 -12.98 25.14
C ARG A 126 -0.36 -12.20 25.51
N ALA A 127 0.76 -12.88 25.76
CA ALA A 127 2.05 -12.24 26.04
C ALA A 127 2.47 -11.30 24.90
N LEU A 128 2.35 -11.76 23.65
CA LEU A 128 2.60 -10.95 22.45
C LEU A 128 1.74 -9.69 22.40
N VAL A 129 0.42 -9.83 22.58
CA VAL A 129 -0.50 -8.68 22.56
C VAL A 129 -0.15 -7.68 23.66
N LEU A 130 0.24 -8.14 24.84
CA LEU A 130 0.61 -7.28 25.96
C LEU A 130 1.92 -6.54 25.72
N ALA A 131 2.93 -7.21 25.17
CA ALA A 131 4.19 -6.57 24.79
C ALA A 131 3.96 -5.47 23.72
N VAL A 132 3.18 -5.77 22.67
CA VAL A 132 2.85 -4.80 21.61
C VAL A 132 2.04 -3.63 22.17
N ARG A 133 1.07 -3.92 23.04
CA ARG A 133 0.21 -2.92 23.68
C ARG A 133 1.01 -1.99 24.59
N LYS A 134 1.98 -2.51 25.35
CA LYS A 134 2.93 -1.72 26.13
C LYS A 134 3.74 -0.80 25.22
N ALA A 135 4.36 -1.34 24.17
CA ALA A 135 5.11 -0.52 23.21
C ALA A 135 4.23 0.53 22.48
N ARG A 136 2.93 0.25 22.29
CA ARG A 136 1.97 1.25 21.77
C ARG A 136 1.68 2.35 22.80
N ARG A 137 1.51 2.01 24.08
CA ARG A 137 1.33 2.95 25.19
C ARG A 137 2.55 3.86 25.35
N ASP A 138 3.74 3.28 25.47
CA ASP A 138 5.01 4.01 25.63
C ASP A 138 5.20 5.05 24.51
N ARG A 139 4.78 4.72 23.28
CA ARG A 139 4.81 5.63 22.11
C ARG A 139 3.77 6.73 22.10
N ALA A 140 2.60 6.48 22.67
CA ALA A 140 1.56 7.51 22.81
C ALA A 140 2.03 8.52 23.87
N GLU A 141 2.48 8.01 25.03
CA GLU A 141 2.99 8.81 26.13
C GLU A 141 4.23 9.63 25.72
N SER A 142 5.16 9.06 24.96
CA SER A 142 6.33 9.78 24.42
C SER A 142 5.97 10.93 23.46
N LYS A 143 4.75 10.96 22.95
CA LYS A 143 4.23 12.01 22.07
C LYS A 143 3.31 12.99 22.79
N GLY A 144 3.12 12.82 24.10
CA GLY A 144 2.13 13.57 24.88
C GLY A 144 0.68 13.21 24.54
N GLU A 145 0.44 12.06 23.91
CA GLU A 145 -0.91 11.57 23.58
C GLU A 145 -1.46 10.72 24.74
N THR A 146 -2.74 10.88 25.08
CA THR A 146 -3.40 10.04 26.09
C THR A 146 -3.67 8.64 25.52
N PHE A 147 -3.14 7.60 26.18
CA PHE A 147 -3.39 6.22 25.80
C PHE A 147 -4.76 5.74 26.32
N ASN A 148 -5.63 5.27 25.43
CA ASN A 148 -6.91 4.67 25.81
C ASN A 148 -6.77 3.14 25.99
N PRO A 149 -6.91 2.60 27.21
CA PRO A 149 -6.80 1.16 27.45
C PRO A 149 -7.95 0.34 26.85
N LYS A 150 -9.08 0.95 26.51
CA LYS A 150 -10.21 0.25 25.87
C LYS A 150 -10.05 0.17 24.35
N GLU A 151 -9.15 0.95 23.75
CA GLU A 151 -8.95 0.94 22.30
C GLU A 151 -8.10 -0.28 21.88
N LYS A 152 -8.74 -1.23 21.19
CA LYS A 152 -8.09 -2.39 20.58
C LYS A 152 -7.24 -1.95 19.39
N GLY A 153 -6.08 -2.59 19.20
CA GLY A 153 -5.16 -2.23 18.13
C GLY A 153 -5.17 -3.24 16.97
N ARG A 154 -5.10 -2.73 15.74
CA ARG A 154 -5.12 -3.57 14.53
C ARG A 154 -3.83 -4.35 14.32
N TYR A 155 -2.72 -3.86 14.85
CA TYR A 155 -1.43 -4.54 14.69
C TYR A 155 -1.36 -5.78 15.59
N GLU A 156 -1.84 -5.65 16.83
CA GLU A 156 -2.04 -6.74 17.79
C GLU A 156 -2.91 -7.84 17.19
N HIS A 157 -4.09 -7.48 16.66
CA HIS A 157 -4.96 -8.43 15.97
C HIS A 157 -4.26 -9.11 14.80
N GLY A 158 -3.58 -8.34 13.93
CA GLY A 158 -2.91 -8.88 12.75
C GLY A 158 -1.82 -9.91 13.07
N LEU A 159 -1.07 -9.72 14.16
CA LEU A 159 -0.08 -10.71 14.61
C LEU A 159 -0.75 -12.01 15.07
N VAL A 160 -1.80 -11.92 15.88
CA VAL A 160 -2.55 -13.09 16.36
C VAL A 160 -3.29 -13.79 15.21
N GLU A 161 -3.79 -13.04 14.23
CA GLU A 161 -4.38 -13.59 13.00
C GLU A 161 -3.35 -14.39 12.18
N THR A 162 -2.11 -13.91 12.10
CA THR A 162 -1.00 -14.65 11.49
C THR A 162 -0.70 -15.93 12.28
N LEU A 163 -0.55 -15.86 13.60
CA LEU A 163 -0.32 -17.05 14.44
C LEU A 163 -1.45 -18.07 14.29
N HIS A 164 -2.70 -17.63 14.33
CA HIS A 164 -3.86 -18.50 14.10
C HIS A 164 -3.85 -19.12 12.70
N THR A 165 -3.38 -18.41 11.69
CA THR A 165 -3.25 -18.96 10.34
C THR A 165 -2.16 -20.03 10.28
N ILE A 166 -1.00 -19.77 10.88
CA ILE A 166 0.07 -20.77 11.02
C ILE A 166 -0.46 -22.00 11.76
N ALA A 167 -1.14 -21.82 12.90
CA ALA A 167 -1.73 -22.92 13.68
C ALA A 167 -2.70 -23.80 12.88
N ARG A 168 -3.48 -23.22 11.95
CA ARG A 168 -4.33 -24.01 11.06
C ARG A 168 -3.52 -24.85 10.08
N HIS A 169 -2.46 -24.29 9.51
CA HIS A 169 -1.61 -24.99 8.54
C HIS A 169 -0.76 -26.10 9.17
N PHE A 170 -0.42 -25.96 10.45
CA PHE A 170 0.29 -26.97 11.24
C PHE A 170 -0.64 -27.87 12.05
N GLU A 171 -1.95 -27.87 11.73
CA GLU A 171 -2.96 -28.79 12.30
C GLU A 171 -2.95 -28.84 13.83
N LEU A 172 -2.87 -27.67 14.48
CA LEU A 172 -2.89 -27.56 15.94
C LEU A 172 -4.16 -28.21 16.51
N ALA A 173 -4.03 -28.89 17.66
CA ALA A 173 -5.14 -29.57 18.34
C ALA A 173 -6.41 -28.69 18.42
N PRO A 174 -7.61 -29.22 18.09
CA PRO A 174 -8.83 -28.41 17.91
C PRO A 174 -9.14 -27.45 19.05
N GLY A 175 -9.01 -27.88 20.31
CA GLY A 175 -9.26 -27.03 21.48
C GLY A 175 -8.27 -25.86 21.62
N ARG A 176 -7.00 -26.06 21.25
CA ARG A 176 -5.99 -24.98 21.25
C ARG A 176 -6.23 -24.01 20.11
N LEU A 177 -6.59 -24.53 18.93
CA LEU A 177 -6.95 -23.70 17.78
C LEU A 177 -8.19 -22.85 18.06
N GLU A 178 -9.21 -23.43 18.70
CA GLU A 178 -10.42 -22.73 19.12
C GLU A 178 -10.11 -21.63 20.13
N ALA A 179 -9.33 -21.92 21.18
CA ALA A 179 -8.90 -20.92 22.16
C ALA A 179 -8.17 -19.74 21.51
N LEU A 180 -7.27 -20.01 20.56
CA LEU A 180 -6.57 -18.98 19.80
C LEU A 180 -7.51 -18.18 18.90
N SER A 181 -8.50 -18.85 18.28
CA SER A 181 -9.54 -18.21 17.47
C SER A 181 -10.44 -17.29 18.29
N GLU A 182 -10.89 -17.74 19.47
CA GLU A 182 -11.67 -16.93 20.40
C GLU A 182 -10.89 -15.72 20.88
N PHE A 183 -9.62 -15.91 21.25
CA PHE A 183 -8.75 -14.81 21.68
C PHE A 183 -8.53 -13.80 20.56
N LYS A 184 -8.19 -14.24 19.34
CA LYS A 184 -8.08 -13.40 18.14
C LYS A 184 -9.32 -12.52 17.98
N VAL A 185 -10.51 -13.10 18.08
CA VAL A 185 -11.74 -12.34 17.91
C VAL A 185 -12.03 -11.41 19.08
N SER A 186 -11.68 -11.79 20.31
CA SER A 186 -11.84 -10.93 21.49
C SER A 186 -11.04 -9.63 21.38
N ILE A 187 -9.89 -9.64 20.68
CA ILE A 187 -9.03 -8.48 20.47
C ILE A 187 -9.24 -7.78 19.13
N ASP A 188 -10.18 -8.25 18.30
CA ASP A 188 -10.46 -7.63 17.01
C ASP A 188 -11.06 -6.22 17.19
N PRO A 189 -10.39 -5.16 16.68
CA PRO A 189 -10.91 -3.79 16.74
C PRO A 189 -12.16 -3.56 15.89
N MET A 190 -12.49 -4.47 14.97
CA MET A 190 -13.70 -4.40 14.17
C MET A 190 -14.92 -4.96 14.89
N VAL A 191 -14.79 -5.77 15.95
CA VAL A 191 -15.96 -6.27 16.67
C VAL A 191 -16.55 -5.15 17.53
N ILE A 192 -17.75 -4.68 17.17
CA ILE A 192 -18.51 -3.64 17.89
C ILE A 192 -19.26 -4.26 19.08
N ALA A 193 -19.95 -5.37 18.83
CA ALA A 193 -20.80 -6.01 19.82
C ALA A 193 -20.87 -7.52 19.58
N VAL A 194 -21.25 -8.25 20.63
CA VAL A 194 -21.57 -9.67 20.58
C VAL A 194 -23.01 -9.81 21.04
N LYS A 195 -23.86 -10.36 20.18
CA LYS A 195 -25.27 -10.66 20.47
C LYS A 195 -25.41 -12.16 20.66
N LEU A 196 -26.07 -12.59 21.72
CA LEU A 196 -26.46 -13.99 21.89
C LEU A 196 -27.69 -14.26 21.01
N GLY A 197 -27.60 -15.27 20.15
CA GLY A 197 -28.73 -15.79 19.39
C GLY A 197 -29.68 -16.59 20.29
N ALA A 198 -30.89 -16.84 19.80
CA ALA A 198 -31.88 -17.67 20.51
C ALA A 198 -31.43 -19.12 20.67
N ASP A 199 -30.47 -19.56 19.85
CA ASP A 199 -29.77 -20.84 19.86
C ASP A 199 -28.58 -20.89 20.85
N GLY A 200 -28.35 -19.82 21.61
CA GLY A 200 -27.18 -19.67 22.49
C GLY A 200 -25.86 -19.36 21.74
N GLN A 201 -25.89 -19.20 20.40
CA GLN A 201 -24.69 -18.89 19.63
C GLN A 201 -24.35 -17.40 19.71
N LYS A 202 -23.06 -17.08 19.86
CA LYS A 202 -22.57 -15.69 19.91
C LYS A 202 -22.45 -15.12 18.49
N LYS A 203 -23.46 -14.36 18.04
CA LYS A 203 -23.41 -13.58 16.79
C LYS A 203 -22.63 -12.29 16.99
N ARG A 204 -21.52 -12.13 16.26
CA ARG A 204 -20.64 -10.96 16.37
C ARG A 204 -21.05 -9.90 15.35
N ILE A 205 -21.12 -8.65 15.80
CA ILE A 205 -21.46 -7.48 14.98
C ILE A 205 -20.15 -6.76 14.68
N TYR A 206 -19.77 -6.74 13.41
CA TYR A 206 -18.56 -6.09 12.94
C TYR A 206 -18.84 -4.66 12.50
N ALA A 207 -17.92 -3.76 12.78
CA ALA A 207 -17.86 -2.44 12.19
C ALA A 207 -17.69 -2.60 10.67
N PRO A 208 -18.32 -1.74 9.87
CA PRO A 208 -17.99 -1.67 8.46
C PRO A 208 -16.50 -1.39 8.34
N ARG A 209 -15.83 -2.05 7.39
CA ARG A 209 -14.44 -1.75 7.05
C ARG A 209 -14.37 -0.25 6.69
N ARG A 210 -13.34 0.44 7.16
CA ARG A 210 -13.15 1.87 6.87
C ARG A 210 -11.70 2.16 6.56
N ILE A 211 -11.48 3.29 5.90
CA ILE A 211 -10.15 3.87 5.80
C ILE A 211 -9.60 4.13 7.22
N GLY A 212 -8.32 3.82 7.44
CA GLY A 212 -7.73 4.01 8.78
C GLY A 212 -7.71 5.49 9.19
N LYS A 213 -7.97 5.77 10.48
CA LYS A 213 -8.06 7.13 11.07
C LYS A 213 -6.96 8.08 10.58
N ARG A 214 -5.71 7.60 10.50
CA ARG A 214 -4.55 8.37 10.02
C ARG A 214 -4.70 8.84 8.57
N HIS A 215 -5.15 7.96 7.67
CA HIS A 215 -5.36 8.31 6.26
C HIS A 215 -6.61 9.17 6.11
N ALA A 216 -7.69 8.87 6.84
CA ALA A 216 -8.90 9.70 6.88
C ALA A 216 -8.57 11.16 7.21
N LYS A 217 -7.82 11.39 8.31
CA LYS A 217 -7.39 12.74 8.74
C LYS A 217 -6.60 13.48 7.66
N LYS A 218 -5.72 12.78 6.95
CA LYS A 218 -4.93 13.37 5.86
C LYS A 218 -5.78 13.75 4.67
N LEU A 219 -6.75 12.91 4.29
CA LEU A 219 -7.66 13.17 3.18
C LEU A 219 -8.66 14.28 3.50
N ALA A 220 -9.19 14.34 4.73
CA ALA A 220 -10.09 15.39 5.18
C ALA A 220 -9.47 16.79 5.04
N ALA A 221 -8.16 16.88 5.21
CA ALA A 221 -7.40 18.10 4.99
C ALA A 221 -7.48 18.64 3.56
N PHE A 222 -7.85 17.84 2.56
CA PHE A 222 -8.02 18.28 1.16
C PHE A 222 -9.45 18.74 0.83
N ALA A 223 -10.30 18.93 1.84
CA ALA A 223 -11.53 19.72 1.67
C ALA A 223 -11.26 21.23 1.51
N ASP A 224 -10.04 21.68 1.83
CA ASP A 224 -9.56 23.06 1.66
C ASP A 224 -8.97 23.24 0.25
N GLU A 225 -9.60 24.14 -0.52
CA GLU A 225 -9.22 24.44 -1.91
C GLU A 225 -7.78 24.93 -2.04
N THR A 226 -7.23 25.63 -1.05
CA THR A 226 -5.84 26.11 -1.09
C THR A 226 -4.83 24.95 -1.04
N ARG A 227 -5.21 23.82 -0.42
CA ARG A 227 -4.39 22.60 -0.39
C ARG A 227 -4.53 21.80 -1.66
N LEU A 228 -5.74 21.74 -2.23
CA LEU A 228 -5.96 21.14 -3.55
C LEU A 228 -5.19 21.90 -4.63
N ARG A 229 -5.24 23.23 -4.62
CA ARG A 229 -4.46 24.08 -5.52
C ARG A 229 -2.97 23.75 -5.46
N ARG A 230 -2.38 23.79 -4.25
CA ARG A 230 -0.96 23.43 -4.05
C ARG A 230 -0.64 22.01 -4.51
N TYR A 231 -1.57 21.07 -4.36
CA TYR A 231 -1.39 19.71 -4.87
C TYR A 231 -1.28 19.69 -6.39
N PHE A 232 -2.20 20.34 -7.12
CA PHE A 232 -2.17 20.39 -8.58
C PHE A 232 -1.00 21.21 -9.14
N GLU A 233 -0.55 22.26 -8.45
CA GLU A 233 0.60 23.09 -8.84
C GLU A 233 1.95 22.42 -8.52
N SER A 234 1.99 21.46 -7.58
CA SER A 234 3.24 20.90 -7.09
C SER A 234 4.13 20.19 -8.12
N PRO A 235 3.62 19.46 -9.14
CA PRO A 235 4.48 18.87 -10.16
C PRO A 235 5.27 19.93 -10.93
N GLY A 236 4.60 20.98 -11.42
CA GLY A 236 5.22 22.07 -12.16
C GLY A 236 6.29 22.78 -11.35
N GLY A 237 5.97 23.19 -10.11
CA GLY A 237 6.97 23.89 -9.30
C GLY A 237 8.13 23.01 -8.82
N PHE A 238 7.97 21.69 -8.70
CA PHE A 238 9.11 20.78 -8.54
C PHE A 238 9.92 20.66 -9.83
N TRP A 239 9.25 20.59 -10.98
CA TRP A 239 9.89 20.51 -12.29
C TRP A 239 10.75 21.74 -12.58
N ASP A 240 10.24 22.94 -12.34
CA ASP A 240 10.97 24.20 -12.52
C ASP A 240 12.24 24.24 -11.65
N LYS A 241 12.15 23.76 -10.41
CA LYS A 241 13.30 23.65 -9.50
C LYS A 241 14.31 22.61 -9.96
N ALA A 242 13.85 21.57 -10.64
CA ALA A 242 14.71 20.53 -11.19
C ALA A 242 15.46 21.02 -12.43
N CYS A 243 14.78 21.72 -13.33
CA CYS A 243 15.31 22.26 -14.59
C CYS A 243 16.21 23.48 -14.40
N ARG A 244 16.13 24.17 -13.25
CA ARG A 244 16.93 25.36 -12.95
C ARG A 244 18.44 25.10 -13.13
N GLY A 245 19.04 25.80 -14.09
CA GLY A 245 20.46 25.69 -14.43
C GLY A 245 20.81 24.51 -15.35
N ILE A 246 19.90 23.58 -15.61
CA ILE A 246 20.09 22.56 -16.66
C ILE A 246 19.96 23.20 -18.04
N GLU A 247 19.04 24.17 -18.17
CA GLU A 247 18.88 25.00 -19.37
C GLU A 247 20.19 25.74 -19.74
N SER A 248 21.03 26.05 -18.76
CA SER A 248 22.35 26.65 -18.96
C SER A 248 23.49 25.62 -19.07
N GLY A 249 23.18 24.36 -19.39
CA GLY A 249 24.15 23.27 -19.60
C GLY A 249 24.72 22.63 -18.34
N ARG A 250 24.25 22.99 -17.13
CA ARG A 250 24.77 22.41 -15.88
C ARG A 250 24.28 20.98 -15.70
N ARG A 251 25.19 20.07 -15.33
CA ARG A 251 24.81 18.70 -14.95
C ARG A 251 23.87 18.70 -13.73
N PRO A 252 22.78 17.90 -13.74
CA PRO A 252 21.90 17.76 -12.59
C PRO A 252 22.67 17.26 -11.36
N ASN A 253 22.29 17.72 -10.17
CA ASN A 253 22.82 17.17 -8.92
C ASN A 253 21.75 16.34 -8.21
N GLN A 254 22.10 15.75 -7.06
CA GLN A 254 21.20 14.92 -6.26
C GLN A 254 19.86 15.61 -5.90
N LYS A 255 19.86 16.94 -5.70
CA LYS A 255 18.64 17.72 -5.40
C LYS A 255 17.78 17.89 -6.65
N HIS A 256 18.37 18.25 -7.79
CA HIS A 256 17.66 18.36 -9.07
C HIS A 256 16.98 17.04 -9.45
N ILE A 257 17.70 15.92 -9.33
CA ILE A 257 17.15 14.59 -9.59
C ILE A 257 16.00 14.25 -8.66
N ALA A 258 16.11 14.59 -7.37
CA ALA A 258 15.04 14.33 -6.41
C ALA A 258 13.78 15.17 -6.71
N PHE A 259 13.94 16.43 -7.14
CA PHE A 259 12.83 17.27 -7.58
C PHE A 259 12.19 16.72 -8.87
N ALA A 260 12.98 16.39 -9.89
CA ALA A 260 12.47 15.83 -11.14
C ALA A 260 11.70 14.51 -10.90
N ARG A 261 12.28 13.61 -10.09
CA ARG A 261 11.61 12.38 -9.67
C ARG A 261 10.29 12.66 -8.97
N ASN A 262 10.27 13.55 -7.98
CA ASN A 262 9.05 13.83 -7.22
C ASN A 262 7.98 14.53 -8.06
N ALA A 263 8.39 15.38 -9.03
CA ALA A 263 7.49 15.95 -10.03
C ALA A 263 6.83 14.85 -10.87
N LEU A 264 7.61 13.90 -11.39
CA LEU A 264 7.08 12.75 -12.14
C LEU A 264 6.17 11.85 -11.30
N LEU A 265 6.57 11.53 -10.06
CA LEU A 265 5.73 10.74 -9.15
C LEU A 265 4.36 11.39 -8.91
N LEU A 266 4.32 12.73 -8.79
CA LEU A 266 3.06 13.47 -8.70
C LEU A 266 2.30 13.48 -10.01
N ARG A 267 2.97 13.77 -11.14
CA ARG A 267 2.31 13.83 -12.45
C ARG A 267 1.67 12.51 -12.83
N ILE A 268 2.40 11.42 -12.72
CA ILE A 268 1.88 10.07 -12.97
C ILE A 268 0.69 9.79 -12.04
N ALA A 269 0.81 10.10 -10.74
CA ALA A 269 -0.28 9.86 -9.80
C ALA A 269 -1.53 10.73 -10.03
N GLN A 270 -1.37 11.91 -10.63
CA GLN A 270 -2.45 12.87 -10.87
C GLN A 270 -3.15 12.67 -12.22
N PHE A 271 -2.39 12.42 -13.30
CA PHE A 271 -2.89 12.50 -14.68
C PHE A 271 -2.79 11.20 -15.46
N VAL A 272 -2.03 10.20 -14.98
CA VAL A 272 -1.89 8.91 -15.67
C VAL A 272 -2.67 7.83 -14.94
N GLY A 273 -2.35 7.61 -13.66
CA GLY A 273 -3.02 6.60 -12.86
C GLY A 273 -2.50 6.57 -11.43
N PRO A 274 -3.37 6.34 -10.43
CA PRO A 274 -2.98 6.46 -9.03
C PRO A 274 -2.21 5.25 -8.50
N LEU A 275 -1.16 4.77 -9.20
CA LEU A 275 -0.48 3.48 -9.00
C LEU A 275 -0.17 3.11 -7.54
N ARG A 276 -0.12 1.80 -7.24
CA ARG A 276 0.41 1.31 -5.95
C ARG A 276 1.90 1.65 -5.86
N ARG A 277 2.39 1.87 -4.64
CA ARG A 277 3.79 2.26 -4.38
C ARG A 277 4.83 1.39 -5.10
N MET A 278 4.62 0.07 -5.11
CA MET A 278 5.51 -0.86 -5.82
C MET A 278 5.49 -0.66 -7.33
N GLY A 279 4.30 -0.65 -7.94
CA GLY A 279 4.17 -0.38 -9.37
C GLY A 279 4.76 0.98 -9.77
N MET A 280 4.62 2.00 -8.91
CA MET A 280 5.17 3.33 -9.16
C MET A 280 6.71 3.36 -9.15
N VAL A 281 7.36 2.70 -8.19
CA VAL A 281 8.85 2.70 -8.13
C VAL A 281 9.48 1.71 -9.10
N GLY A 282 8.73 0.67 -9.49
CA GLY A 282 9.20 -0.39 -10.38
C GLY A 282 9.10 -0.09 -11.87
N LEU A 283 8.54 1.07 -12.27
CA LEU A 283 8.34 1.44 -13.68
C LEU A 283 9.61 1.26 -14.51
N ARG A 284 9.50 0.55 -15.63
CA ARG A 284 10.55 0.38 -16.63
C ARG A 284 10.26 1.24 -17.87
N TYR A 285 11.30 1.82 -18.44
CA TYR A 285 11.18 2.64 -19.67
C TYR A 285 11.87 2.00 -20.88
N THR A 286 12.62 0.92 -20.66
CA THR A 286 13.39 0.18 -21.66
C THR A 286 13.51 -1.28 -21.21
N GLY A 287 14.19 -2.11 -21.98
CA GLY A 287 14.25 -3.57 -21.83
C GLY A 287 13.17 -4.28 -22.67
N ASP A 288 13.08 -5.60 -22.52
CA ASP A 288 12.19 -6.45 -23.34
C ASP A 288 10.70 -6.22 -23.06
N ASP A 289 10.38 -5.80 -21.84
CA ASP A 289 9.02 -5.47 -21.40
C ASP A 289 8.99 -4.11 -20.69
N PRO A 290 9.03 -2.99 -21.44
CA PRO A 290 9.00 -1.65 -20.90
C PRO A 290 7.56 -1.27 -20.50
N HIS A 291 7.40 -0.72 -19.30
CA HIS A 291 6.10 -0.22 -18.84
C HIS A 291 5.68 1.09 -19.51
N LEU A 292 6.65 1.86 -20.00
CA LEU A 292 6.41 3.17 -20.60
C LEU A 292 6.70 3.11 -22.10
N ILE A 293 5.64 3.21 -22.89
CA ILE A 293 5.71 3.27 -24.35
C ILE A 293 5.53 4.74 -24.72
N LEU A 294 6.63 5.42 -25.04
CA LEU A 294 6.63 6.85 -25.35
C LEU A 294 6.66 7.04 -26.88
N PRO A 295 5.89 8.00 -27.45
CA PRO A 295 5.94 8.28 -28.87
C PRO A 295 7.30 8.84 -29.29
N ILE A 296 7.70 8.71 -30.55
CA ILE A 296 8.93 9.32 -31.07
C ILE A 296 8.83 10.86 -31.00
N GLY A 297 7.73 11.42 -31.54
CA GLY A 297 7.44 12.85 -31.54
C GLY A 297 6.63 13.33 -30.33
N GLU A 298 5.92 14.43 -30.50
CA GLU A 298 4.95 14.91 -29.52
C GLU A 298 3.68 14.05 -29.55
N GLY A 299 2.97 13.97 -28.43
CA GLY A 299 1.70 13.25 -28.33
C GLY A 299 1.57 12.39 -27.07
N PRO A 300 0.46 11.67 -26.94
CA PRO A 300 0.23 10.78 -25.81
C PRO A 300 1.14 9.55 -25.86
N GLY A 301 1.44 9.01 -24.68
CA GLY A 301 2.14 7.73 -24.51
C GLY A 301 1.21 6.68 -23.92
N ILE A 302 1.74 5.49 -23.67
CA ILE A 302 1.00 4.40 -23.01
C ILE A 302 1.79 3.93 -21.79
N LEU A 303 1.10 3.85 -20.66
CA LEU A 303 1.55 3.09 -19.50
C LEU A 303 0.92 1.71 -19.57
N HIS A 304 1.76 0.70 -19.69
CA HIS A 304 1.38 -0.71 -19.68
C HIS A 304 2.05 -1.41 -18.50
N ILE A 305 1.27 -2.11 -17.67
CA ILE A 305 1.81 -2.96 -16.60
C ILE A 305 1.08 -4.31 -16.71
N PRO A 306 1.81 -5.40 -17.00
CA PRO A 306 1.20 -6.70 -17.20
C PRO A 306 0.53 -7.19 -15.93
N ALA A 307 -0.53 -8.00 -16.09
CA ALA A 307 -1.36 -8.49 -14.99
C ALA A 307 -0.53 -9.11 -13.85
N ILE A 308 0.49 -9.90 -14.19
CA ILE A 308 1.37 -10.62 -13.25
C ILE A 308 2.12 -9.69 -12.28
N GLU A 309 2.45 -8.47 -12.71
CA GLU A 309 3.12 -7.47 -11.89
C GLU A 309 2.15 -6.68 -11.00
N THR A 310 0.85 -6.82 -11.24
CA THR A 310 -0.18 -6.14 -10.46
C THR A 310 -0.64 -7.01 -9.28
N LYS A 311 -1.01 -6.34 -8.19
CA LYS A 311 -1.55 -7.03 -7.01
C LYS A 311 -2.84 -7.79 -7.30
N ALA A 312 -3.65 -7.29 -8.22
CA ALA A 312 -4.98 -7.82 -8.50
C ALA A 312 -4.98 -8.81 -9.68
N LEU A 313 -3.82 -9.08 -10.30
CA LEU A 313 -3.71 -9.87 -11.53
C LEU A 313 -4.58 -9.31 -12.66
N VAL A 314 -4.65 -7.98 -12.76
CA VAL A 314 -5.37 -7.26 -13.81
C VAL A 314 -4.39 -6.30 -14.47
N GLU A 315 -4.27 -6.40 -15.79
CA GLU A 315 -3.44 -5.51 -16.59
C GLU A 315 -3.83 -4.04 -16.38
N ILE A 316 -2.83 -3.17 -16.31
CA ILE A 316 -3.04 -1.72 -16.36
C ILE A 316 -2.56 -1.26 -17.71
N ARG A 317 -3.48 -0.76 -18.54
CA ARG A 317 -3.17 -0.10 -19.80
C ARG A 317 -3.89 1.23 -19.83
N VAL A 318 -3.14 2.32 -19.70
CA VAL A 318 -3.69 3.68 -19.64
C VAL A 318 -2.87 4.65 -20.48
N GLU A 319 -3.51 5.70 -20.96
CA GLU A 319 -2.85 6.77 -21.72
C GLU A 319 -2.02 7.66 -20.78
N ILE A 320 -0.87 8.11 -21.27
CA ILE A 320 -0.03 9.12 -20.64
C ILE A 320 -0.25 10.44 -21.39
N ASP A 321 -0.64 11.49 -20.68
CA ASP A 321 -0.87 12.80 -21.28
C ASP A 321 0.43 13.39 -21.88
N PRO A 322 0.32 14.25 -22.92
CA PRO A 322 1.49 14.80 -23.61
C PRO A 322 2.47 15.58 -22.72
N GLU A 323 1.97 16.27 -21.68
CA GLU A 323 2.85 17.01 -20.76
C GLU A 323 3.69 16.03 -19.92
N THR A 324 3.07 14.96 -19.40
CA THR A 324 3.79 13.91 -18.70
C THR A 324 4.76 13.17 -19.62
N VAL A 325 4.42 12.92 -20.89
CA VAL A 325 5.36 12.37 -21.88
C VAL A 325 6.58 13.26 -22.05
N ARG A 326 6.38 14.58 -22.24
CA ARG A 326 7.47 15.55 -22.36
C ARG A 326 8.37 15.55 -21.13
N MET A 327 7.80 15.51 -19.93
CA MET A 327 8.55 15.41 -18.69
C MET A 327 9.33 14.08 -18.60
N LEU A 328 8.72 12.95 -18.98
CA LEU A 328 9.37 11.64 -18.97
C LEU A 328 10.57 11.60 -19.92
N LYS A 329 10.40 12.07 -21.16
CA LYS A 329 11.49 12.15 -22.14
C LYS A 329 12.67 12.97 -21.63
N LEU A 330 12.41 14.18 -21.13
CA LEU A 330 13.48 15.03 -20.59
C LEU A 330 14.13 14.42 -19.35
N TYR A 331 13.35 13.76 -18.49
CA TYR A 331 13.89 13.04 -17.34
C TYR A 331 14.85 11.92 -17.76
N ILE A 332 14.42 11.08 -18.71
CA ILE A 332 15.22 9.97 -19.26
C ILE A 332 16.50 10.50 -19.91
N GLU A 333 16.42 11.59 -20.65
CA GLU A 333 17.57 12.14 -21.36
C GLU A 333 18.57 12.84 -20.42
N LYS A 334 18.10 13.72 -19.52
CA LYS A 334 18.97 14.62 -18.77
C LYS A 334 19.25 14.18 -17.34
N PHE A 335 18.26 13.59 -16.66
CA PHE A 335 18.35 13.31 -15.22
C PHE A 335 18.69 11.86 -14.90
N LEU A 336 18.15 10.92 -15.68
CA LEU A 336 18.33 9.49 -15.45
C LEU A 336 19.79 9.03 -15.54
N PRO A 337 20.65 9.52 -16.47
CA PRO A 337 22.05 9.11 -16.52
C PRO A 337 22.78 9.42 -15.20
N GLU A 338 22.54 10.59 -14.64
CA GLU A 338 23.13 11.00 -13.36
C GLU A 338 22.47 10.28 -12.18
N ALA A 339 21.16 10.00 -12.25
CA ALA A 339 20.48 9.19 -11.24
C ALA A 339 21.07 7.78 -11.16
N ARG A 340 21.36 7.15 -12.32
CA ARG A 340 22.05 5.86 -12.39
C ARG A 340 23.45 5.94 -11.78
N ARG A 341 24.22 6.96 -12.15
CA ARG A 341 25.58 7.18 -11.62
C ARG A 341 25.58 7.30 -10.08
N LEU A 342 24.69 8.10 -9.52
CA LEU A 342 24.56 8.29 -8.07
C LEU A 342 24.04 7.03 -7.36
N ALA A 343 23.19 6.24 -8.02
CA ALA A 343 22.71 4.97 -7.52
C ALA A 343 23.71 3.82 -7.69
N LYS A 344 24.86 4.03 -8.35
CA LYS A 344 25.77 2.96 -8.78
C LYS A 344 25.04 1.85 -9.55
N ALA A 345 24.06 2.25 -10.36
CA ALA A 345 23.29 1.34 -11.21
C ALA A 345 24.09 1.01 -12.48
N ARG A 346 23.84 -0.18 -13.05
CA ARG A 346 24.40 -0.57 -14.34
C ARG A 346 23.80 0.28 -15.47
N PRO A 347 24.53 0.52 -16.57
CA PRO A 347 24.01 1.28 -17.71
C PRO A 347 22.72 0.69 -18.29
N GLU A 348 22.56 -0.64 -18.25
CA GLU A 348 21.45 -1.40 -18.80
C GLU A 348 20.22 -1.45 -17.87
N ASN A 349 20.28 -0.84 -16.68
CA ASN A 349 19.19 -0.91 -15.71
C ASN A 349 17.88 -0.33 -16.29
N PRO A 350 16.81 -1.12 -16.47
CA PRO A 350 15.63 -0.69 -17.24
C PRO A 350 14.71 0.28 -16.47
N HIS A 351 14.94 0.45 -15.16
CA HIS A 351 14.02 1.19 -14.31
C HIS A 351 14.13 2.70 -14.50
N LEU A 352 12.98 3.36 -14.52
CA LEU A 352 12.86 4.82 -14.51
C LEU A 352 13.47 5.44 -13.25
N PHE A 353 13.38 4.75 -12.11
CA PHE A 353 13.92 5.21 -10.83
C PHE A 353 14.96 4.24 -10.30
N PRO A 354 16.21 4.28 -10.78
CA PRO A 354 17.24 3.31 -10.40
C PRO A 354 17.58 3.41 -8.91
N GLY A 355 17.93 2.27 -8.33
CA GLY A 355 18.36 2.17 -6.95
C GLY A 355 19.40 1.09 -6.76
N PHE A 356 20.29 1.31 -5.80
CA PHE A 356 21.16 0.24 -5.32
C PHE A 356 20.34 -0.65 -4.38
N PRO A 357 20.44 -1.99 -4.50
CA PRO A 357 19.84 -2.87 -3.51
C PRO A 357 20.39 -2.54 -2.12
N VAL A 358 19.51 -2.52 -1.12
CA VAL A 358 19.97 -2.47 0.27
C VAL A 358 20.60 -3.84 0.56
N LYS A 359 21.73 -3.89 1.28
CA LYS A 359 22.47 -5.13 1.59
C LYS A 359 21.58 -6.25 2.18
N ASP A 360 20.45 -5.88 2.78
CA ASP A 360 19.49 -6.79 3.44
C ASP A 360 18.12 -6.87 2.74
N ASP A 361 17.99 -6.37 1.50
CA ASP A 361 16.73 -6.50 0.76
C ASP A 361 16.57 -7.95 0.27
N LYS A 362 15.97 -8.81 1.09
CA LYS A 362 15.64 -10.19 0.71
C LYS A 362 14.62 -10.24 -0.44
N GLU A 363 13.98 -9.11 -0.81
CA GLU A 363 13.17 -8.96 -2.02
C GLU A 363 14.04 -8.63 -3.26
N ASN A 364 15.37 -8.66 -3.17
CA ASN A 364 16.27 -8.31 -4.27
C ASN A 364 16.24 -9.38 -5.38
N ARG A 365 15.19 -9.36 -6.20
CA ARG A 365 15.05 -10.17 -7.41
C ARG A 365 15.98 -9.72 -8.53
N PHE A 366 16.63 -8.57 -8.38
CA PHE A 366 17.44 -7.97 -9.42
C PHE A 366 18.93 -8.15 -9.13
N PRO A 367 19.72 -8.50 -10.14
CA PRO A 367 21.17 -8.51 -10.01
C PRO A 367 21.70 -7.14 -9.53
N PRO A 368 22.87 -7.10 -8.87
CA PRO A 368 23.45 -5.85 -8.38
C PRO A 368 23.49 -4.75 -9.46
N GLY A 369 22.89 -3.60 -9.12
CA GLY A 369 22.83 -2.44 -10.01
C GLY A 369 21.72 -2.46 -11.07
N LEU A 370 20.89 -3.51 -11.15
CA LEU A 370 19.72 -3.59 -12.04
C LEU A 370 18.37 -3.30 -11.33
N GLY A 371 18.38 -3.02 -10.03
CA GLY A 371 17.17 -2.74 -9.26
C GLY A 371 16.68 -1.29 -9.31
N HIS A 372 15.50 -1.06 -8.73
CA HIS A 372 14.91 0.27 -8.57
C HIS A 372 15.07 0.80 -7.13
N ILE A 373 14.78 2.08 -6.94
CA ILE A 373 14.75 2.71 -5.61
C ILE A 373 13.77 1.99 -4.68
N SER A 374 14.16 1.76 -3.42
CA SER A 374 13.29 1.09 -2.47
C SER A 374 12.02 1.90 -2.17
N LYS A 375 10.90 1.19 -1.98
CA LYS A 375 9.58 1.78 -1.66
C LYS A 375 9.63 2.70 -0.45
N GLY A 376 10.44 2.37 0.56
CA GLY A 376 10.65 3.15 1.76
C GLY A 376 11.38 4.47 1.49
N LYS A 377 12.52 4.40 0.79
CA LYS A 377 13.34 5.57 0.46
C LYS A 377 12.59 6.54 -0.45
N ALA A 378 11.93 6.03 -1.49
CA ALA A 378 11.09 6.84 -2.38
C ALA A 378 9.99 7.55 -1.60
N ASN A 379 9.23 6.81 -0.78
CA ASN A 379 8.12 7.36 0.00
C ASN A 379 8.56 8.41 1.04
N ASN A 380 9.69 8.18 1.73
CA ASN A 380 10.17 9.10 2.76
C ASN A 380 10.72 10.38 2.14
N THR A 381 11.53 10.28 1.09
CA THR A 381 12.07 11.46 0.40
C THR A 381 10.96 12.27 -0.26
N PHE A 382 9.98 11.61 -0.88
CA PHE A 382 8.79 12.21 -1.43
C PHE A 382 8.01 13.03 -0.37
N ARG A 383 7.65 12.37 0.74
CA ARG A 383 6.91 12.98 1.85
C ARG A 383 7.64 14.20 2.42
N GLN A 384 8.94 14.08 2.67
CA GLN A 384 9.74 15.16 3.26
C GLN A 384 9.82 16.38 2.35
N GLN A 385 10.07 16.18 1.06
CA GLN A 385 10.16 17.28 0.11
C GLN A 385 8.79 17.94 -0.10
N LEU A 386 7.73 17.15 -0.26
CA LEU A 386 6.39 17.70 -0.43
C LEU A 386 5.94 18.52 0.79
N TRP A 387 6.27 18.08 2.00
CA TRP A 387 6.06 18.87 3.21
C TRP A 387 6.89 20.16 3.22
N ARG A 388 8.17 20.07 2.86
CA ARG A 388 9.09 21.22 2.88
C ARG A 388 8.74 22.29 1.84
N GLU A 389 8.33 21.90 0.64
CA GLU A 389 8.07 22.84 -0.45
C GLU A 389 6.60 23.30 -0.49
N TYR A 390 5.65 22.42 -0.19
CA TYR A 390 4.21 22.69 -0.37
C TYR A 390 3.36 22.56 0.89
N ARG A 391 3.96 22.13 2.02
CA ARG A 391 3.26 21.88 3.30
C ARG A 391 2.11 20.88 3.17
N LEU A 392 2.25 19.88 2.29
CA LEU A 392 1.29 18.79 2.14
C LEU A 392 1.79 17.53 2.85
N ASP A 393 1.00 17.03 3.80
CA ASP A 393 1.31 15.79 4.54
C ASP A 393 0.83 14.54 3.78
N LEU A 394 1.30 14.37 2.55
CA LEU A 394 1.01 13.22 1.70
C LEU A 394 2.18 12.23 1.65
N ASN A 395 1.85 11.00 1.31
CA ASN A 395 2.80 9.96 0.97
C ASN A 395 2.26 9.22 -0.27
N LEU A 396 3.09 8.39 -0.91
CA LEU A 396 2.71 7.75 -2.18
C LEU A 396 1.45 6.87 -2.06
N HIS A 397 1.21 6.29 -0.88
CA HIS A 397 0.01 5.49 -0.65
C HIS A 397 -1.25 6.35 -0.45
N VAL A 398 -1.13 7.50 0.22
CA VAL A 398 -2.25 8.42 0.42
C VAL A 398 -2.59 9.17 -0.87
N LEU A 399 -1.62 9.43 -1.76
CA LEU A 399 -1.88 9.96 -3.10
C LEU A 399 -2.91 9.13 -3.85
N ARG A 400 -2.74 7.80 -3.83
CA ARG A 400 -3.70 6.88 -4.46
C ARG A 400 -5.11 7.08 -3.92
N HIS A 401 -5.25 7.25 -2.60
CA HIS A 401 -6.55 7.50 -2.00
C HIS A 401 -7.11 8.89 -2.29
N LEU A 402 -6.24 9.89 -2.44
CA LEU A 402 -6.63 11.26 -2.75
C LEU A 402 -7.27 11.36 -4.14
N ALA A 403 -6.76 10.65 -5.15
CA ALA A 403 -7.37 10.60 -6.47
C ALA A 403 -8.84 10.13 -6.40
N GLY A 404 -9.10 9.00 -5.72
CA GLY A 404 -10.46 8.50 -5.52
C GLY A 404 -11.34 9.48 -4.71
N LYS A 405 -10.77 10.19 -3.73
CA LYS A 405 -11.51 11.21 -2.99
C LYS A 405 -11.90 12.39 -3.89
N ILE A 406 -10.98 12.92 -4.69
CA ILE A 406 -11.23 14.08 -5.56
C ILE A 406 -12.37 13.76 -6.54
N ILE A 407 -12.33 12.57 -7.16
CA ILE A 407 -13.39 12.11 -8.06
C ILE A 407 -14.74 12.04 -7.33
N LEU A 408 -14.79 11.40 -6.16
CA LEU A 408 -16.05 11.24 -5.42
C LEU A 408 -16.57 12.53 -4.80
N ASP A 409 -15.69 13.48 -4.46
CA ASP A 409 -16.05 14.81 -4.00
C ASP A 409 -16.79 15.60 -5.08
N GLN A 410 -16.43 15.38 -6.35
CA GLN A 410 -17.07 16.00 -7.52
C GLN A 410 -18.33 15.23 -7.95
N ASP A 411 -18.23 13.91 -8.04
CA ASP A 411 -19.33 13.02 -8.40
C ASP A 411 -19.38 11.78 -7.51
N PRO A 412 -20.26 11.75 -6.49
CA PRO A 412 -20.46 10.59 -5.63
C PRO A 412 -20.96 9.33 -6.35
N SER A 413 -21.54 9.49 -7.56
CA SER A 413 -22.04 8.35 -8.35
C SER A 413 -20.91 7.59 -9.06
N ALA A 414 -19.72 8.18 -9.17
CA ALA A 414 -18.55 7.60 -9.83
C ALA A 414 -17.82 6.51 -9.00
N MET A 415 -18.52 5.81 -8.10
CA MET A 415 -17.93 4.77 -7.24
C MET A 415 -17.30 3.64 -8.05
N GLU A 416 -17.95 3.24 -9.14
CA GLU A 416 -17.48 2.17 -10.02
C GLU A 416 -16.22 2.58 -10.79
N LEU A 417 -16.18 3.82 -11.29
CA LEU A 417 -14.98 4.40 -11.89
C LEU A 417 -13.80 4.36 -10.91
N VAL A 418 -14.03 4.77 -9.66
CA VAL A 418 -12.97 4.73 -8.63
C VAL A 418 -12.57 3.30 -8.29
N ARG A 419 -13.49 2.33 -8.28
CA ARG A 419 -13.15 0.90 -8.09
C ARG A 419 -12.17 0.41 -9.15
N ILE A 420 -12.47 0.68 -10.42
CA ILE A 420 -11.64 0.30 -11.57
C ILE A 420 -10.28 1.01 -11.50
N LEU A 421 -10.29 2.33 -11.34
CA LEU A 421 -9.08 3.16 -11.25
C LEU A 421 -8.15 2.74 -10.10
N LEU A 422 -8.74 2.36 -8.96
CA LEU A 422 -8.02 1.88 -7.78
C LEU A 422 -7.80 0.35 -7.79
N GLY A 423 -8.11 -0.35 -8.88
CA GLY A 423 -7.89 -1.79 -9.02
C GLY A 423 -8.35 -2.57 -7.78
N HIS A 424 -9.56 -2.24 -7.31
CA HIS A 424 -10.24 -2.97 -6.24
C HIS A 424 -11.11 -4.04 -6.88
N GLU A 425 -10.95 -5.28 -6.42
CA GLU A 425 -11.73 -6.41 -6.92
C GLU A 425 -13.22 -6.23 -6.64
N LYS A 426 -13.57 -5.80 -5.42
CA LYS A 426 -14.94 -5.70 -4.92
C LYS A 426 -15.36 -4.25 -4.68
N ILE A 427 -16.55 -3.86 -5.12
CA ILE A 427 -17.07 -2.48 -4.95
C ILE A 427 -17.25 -2.13 -3.47
N GLU A 428 -17.59 -3.11 -2.64
CA GLU A 428 -17.74 -2.97 -1.18
C GLU A 428 -16.43 -2.49 -0.57
N THR A 429 -15.28 -2.90 -1.14
CA THR A 429 -13.97 -2.40 -0.70
C THR A 429 -13.89 -0.89 -0.90
N THR A 430 -14.20 -0.40 -2.11
CA THR A 430 -14.20 1.04 -2.42
C THR A 430 -15.19 1.80 -1.55
N GLN A 431 -16.44 1.33 -1.45
CA GLN A 431 -17.48 1.94 -0.62
C GLN A 431 -17.03 2.03 0.85
N SER A 432 -16.41 0.97 1.38
CA SER A 432 -15.90 0.93 2.75
C SER A 432 -14.84 2.01 3.01
N TYR A 433 -13.96 2.28 2.03
CA TYR A 433 -12.92 3.30 2.14
C TYR A 433 -13.47 4.74 2.09
N TYR A 434 -14.57 4.96 1.36
CA TYR A 434 -15.12 6.30 1.09
C TYR A 434 -16.50 6.56 1.71
N ALA A 435 -17.03 5.65 2.54
CA ALA A 435 -18.37 5.76 3.14
C ALA A 435 -18.60 7.08 3.90
N GLU A 436 -17.59 7.59 4.61
CA GLU A 436 -17.69 8.86 5.35
C GLU A 436 -17.73 10.08 4.41
N VAL A 437 -17.03 10.00 3.27
CA VAL A 437 -17.06 11.03 2.22
C VAL A 437 -18.47 11.08 1.61
N ASN A 438 -19.06 9.92 1.34
CA ASN A 438 -20.43 9.82 0.82
C ASN A 438 -21.46 10.47 1.76
N ALA A 439 -21.36 10.29 3.08
CA ALA A 439 -22.34 10.85 4.02
C ALA A 439 -22.34 12.38 4.01
N ILE A 440 -21.15 13.00 4.03
CA ILE A 440 -21.01 14.47 4.02
C ILE A 440 -21.49 15.04 2.68
N ILE A 441 -21.12 14.41 1.56
CA ILE A 441 -21.55 14.90 0.25
C ILE A 441 -23.04 14.68 0.03
N ALA A 442 -23.59 13.53 0.47
CA ALA A 442 -25.02 13.29 0.44
C ALA A 442 -25.78 14.36 1.23
N GLN A 443 -25.29 14.75 2.41
CA GLN A 443 -25.85 15.85 3.19
C GLN A 443 -25.78 17.19 2.43
N ARG A 444 -24.63 17.54 1.83
CA ARG A 444 -24.49 18.76 1.03
C ARG A 444 -25.43 18.78 -0.17
N ARG A 445 -25.54 17.66 -0.88
CA ARG A 445 -26.42 17.51 -2.05
C ARG A 445 -27.89 17.57 -1.64
N TYR A 446 -28.26 16.94 -0.52
CA TYR A 446 -29.58 17.07 0.10
C TYR A 446 -29.92 18.53 0.38
N LEU A 447 -29.04 19.28 1.05
CA LEU A 447 -29.25 20.70 1.33
C LEU A 447 -29.39 21.54 0.05
N HIS A 448 -28.54 21.30 -0.96
CA HIS A 448 -28.61 21.98 -2.24
C HIS A 448 -29.95 21.73 -2.96
N LEU A 449 -30.42 20.47 -2.98
CA LEU A 449 -31.70 20.10 -3.59
C LEU A 449 -32.87 20.75 -2.85
N LEU A 450 -32.85 20.79 -1.51
CA LEU A 450 -33.86 21.49 -0.72
C LEU A 450 -33.86 23.00 -1.00
N GLN A 451 -32.69 23.65 -1.04
CA GLN A 451 -32.59 25.08 -1.35
C GLN A 451 -33.07 25.39 -2.78
N LYS A 452 -32.79 24.51 -3.74
CA LYS A 452 -33.31 24.63 -5.11
C LYS A 452 -34.85 24.53 -5.12
N SER A 453 -35.40 23.52 -4.45
CA SER A 453 -36.84 23.32 -4.33
C SER A 453 -37.53 24.49 -3.62
N GLN A 454 -36.96 24.95 -2.50
CA GLN A 454 -37.45 26.11 -1.74
C GLN A 454 -37.53 27.36 -2.63
N ARG A 455 -36.47 27.68 -3.39
CA ARG A 455 -36.47 28.81 -4.32
C ARG A 455 -37.55 28.68 -5.40
N GLN A 456 -37.73 27.49 -5.96
CA GLN A 456 -38.77 27.24 -6.97
C GLN A 456 -40.18 27.40 -6.41
N VAL A 457 -40.43 26.98 -5.17
CA VAL A 457 -41.74 27.13 -4.52
C VAL A 457 -42.00 28.60 -4.17
N LEU A 458 -41.04 29.28 -3.52
CA LEU A 458 -41.21 30.69 -3.13
C LEU A 458 -41.36 31.63 -4.34
N ALA A 459 -40.69 31.34 -5.46
CA ALA A 459 -40.86 32.11 -6.69
C ALA A 459 -42.27 31.99 -7.31
N LYS A 460 -43.03 30.93 -6.99
CA LYS A 460 -44.41 30.73 -7.45
C LYS A 460 -45.45 31.37 -6.53
N ILE A 461 -45.07 31.76 -5.32
CA ILE A 461 -45.98 32.42 -4.37
C ILE A 461 -45.90 33.93 -4.62
N ASN A 462 -46.84 34.45 -5.41
CA ASN A 462 -47.06 35.89 -5.53
C ASN A 462 -47.70 36.40 -4.24
N PHE A 463 -46.91 37.06 -3.38
CA PHE A 463 -47.46 37.86 -2.30
C PHE A 463 -48.19 39.05 -2.93
N LYS A 464 -49.52 38.95 -3.12
CA LYS A 464 -50.36 40.14 -3.31
C LYS A 464 -50.20 40.97 -2.04
N LYS A 465 -49.44 42.06 -2.12
CA LYS A 465 -49.53 43.16 -1.16
C LYS A 465 -51.00 43.59 -1.17
N LEU A 466 -51.72 43.30 -0.09
CA LEU A 466 -52.96 44.00 0.19
C LEU A 466 -52.56 45.45 0.43
N GLU A 467 -52.81 46.32 -0.54
CA GLU A 467 -52.66 47.75 -0.32
C GLU A 467 -53.60 48.16 0.82
N PRO A 468 -53.16 49.05 1.73
CA PRO A 468 -54.05 49.57 2.76
C PRO A 468 -55.22 50.24 2.05
N LYS A 469 -56.45 49.85 2.40
CA LYS A 469 -57.63 50.63 2.02
C LYS A 469 -57.47 51.99 2.69
N ASN A 470 -57.09 53.01 1.92
CA ASN A 470 -57.19 54.39 2.34
C ASN A 470 -58.69 54.68 2.55
N GLY A 471 -59.08 54.78 3.81
CA GLY A 471 -60.37 55.31 4.26
C GLY A 471 -60.24 56.79 4.57
#